data_AF-Q4SDP5-F1
#
_entry.id   AF-Q4SDP5-F1
#
_cell.length_a   1.000
_cell.length_b   1.000
_cell.length_c   1.000
_cell.angle_alpha   90.00
_cell.angle_beta   90.00
_cell.angle_gamma   90.00
#
_symmetry.space_group_name_H-M   'P 1'
#
loop_
_entity.id
_entity.type
_entity.pdbx_description
1 polymer ?
#
loop_
_entity_poly.entity_id
_entity_poly.type
_entity_poly.pdbx_seq_one_letter_code
_entity_poly.pdbx_strand_id
1 'polypeptide(L)'
;MNPRELVQNQRSALLLGGAGAALLGFGLLVRHLRRPEKLVRVGVVSKLLIHPLKSGKAVSVAVAECRDLGLKHGGLQDRHWLVVTDEGRTVTGRQEPRLVLVSLTCQGGRVRLSGPDMEDLQVPIHQPENPVISCRLMDNDVQGRDCGEEASRWLSRYLGKEKTFRLVHFEPEMRTRRPLGSDPLFPIFSQHEVAYSDLCPVMLLSEASLRDLSGRLEKGVTAERFRPNIVIGDCEPFAEDSWEEIQIGSVRLQRLMSCDRCVFTTVDPETGVISRKEPLQTLKSVFGCKMNPRELVQNKRSALLLGGAGAALLGFGLLVRHLRRPEKLVRVGVVSKLLIHPLKSGKAVSVAVAECRDLGLKHGELQDRHWLVVTDDGHMVTGRQEPRLVLVSLTCQGGRVRLSGPDMEDLQVPIHQPENPVISCRVFETDVQGRDCGGEASRWLSRYLGGERTFRLVHFEPEMRTRCSTENEPFFPRCDVAYPDVGPVMLLSEASLQDLSGRLEKGVTAERFRPNIVIGDCEPFAEDSWEEIQIGSVRLQRLMSCGRCVFTTVDPETGVISRKEPLQTLKSYRLCKPSEKHIYKSSPLFGQLHTVKRTGVLHVGDAVYKIS
;
A
#
# COMPACT_ATOMS: atom_id res chain seq x y z
N MET A 1 31.87 -25.37 -60.14
CA MET A 1 31.11 -24.86 -58.97
C MET A 1 32.06 -24.03 -58.11
N ASN A 2 31.65 -22.82 -57.75
CA ASN A 2 32.51 -21.76 -57.22
C ASN A 2 32.72 -21.91 -55.69
N PRO A 3 33.94 -21.87 -55.13
CA PRO A 3 34.21 -22.07 -53.69
C PRO A 3 33.55 -21.06 -52.73
N ARG A 4 32.93 -19.99 -53.23
CA ARG A 4 32.24 -18.98 -52.42
C ARG A 4 30.80 -19.36 -52.04
N GLU A 5 30.15 -20.30 -52.72
CA GLU A 5 28.77 -20.72 -52.38
C GLU A 5 28.71 -21.78 -51.27
N LEU A 6 29.79 -22.56 -51.07
CA LEU A 6 29.83 -23.58 -50.01
C LEU A 6 29.92 -22.99 -48.59
N VAL A 7 30.53 -21.81 -48.45
CA VAL A 7 30.74 -21.14 -47.15
C VAL A 7 29.49 -20.40 -46.67
N GLN A 8 28.61 -19.97 -47.59
CA GLN A 8 27.39 -19.24 -47.25
C GLN A 8 26.23 -20.18 -46.86
N ASN A 9 26.18 -21.38 -47.43
CA ASN A 9 25.21 -22.41 -47.04
C ASN A 9 25.54 -23.09 -45.69
N GLN A 10 26.83 -23.21 -45.32
CA GLN A 10 27.19 -23.79 -44.01
C GLN A 10 26.91 -22.84 -42.82
N ARG A 11 26.99 -21.52 -43.00
CA ARG A 11 26.64 -20.56 -41.93
C ARG A 11 25.13 -20.48 -41.66
N SER A 12 24.32 -20.63 -42.69
CA SER A 12 22.85 -20.62 -42.57
C SER A 12 22.30 -21.89 -41.90
N ALA A 13 22.93 -23.05 -42.17
CA ALA A 13 22.58 -24.32 -41.53
C ALA A 13 22.98 -24.40 -40.05
N LEU A 14 24.10 -23.79 -39.64
CA LEU A 14 24.49 -23.70 -38.22
C LEU A 14 23.61 -22.74 -37.41
N LEU A 15 23.14 -21.64 -38.02
CA LEU A 15 22.24 -20.68 -37.37
C LEU A 15 20.82 -21.24 -37.17
N LEU A 16 20.30 -22.02 -38.12
CA LEU A 16 19.01 -22.72 -38.00
C LEU A 16 19.07 -23.91 -37.02
N GLY A 17 20.19 -24.65 -36.98
CA GLY A 17 20.41 -25.72 -36.00
C GLY A 17 20.58 -25.20 -34.56
N GLY A 18 21.25 -24.06 -34.38
CA GLY A 18 21.44 -23.41 -33.07
C GLY A 18 20.16 -22.81 -32.51
N ALA A 19 19.32 -22.18 -33.35
CA ALA A 19 18.02 -21.64 -32.93
C ALA A 19 17.01 -22.74 -32.60
N GLY A 20 16.99 -23.83 -33.37
CA GLY A 20 16.15 -25.00 -33.11
C GLY A 20 16.52 -25.73 -31.82
N ALA A 21 17.82 -25.94 -31.57
CA ALA A 21 18.32 -26.55 -30.34
C ALA A 21 18.17 -25.64 -29.11
N ALA A 22 18.27 -24.32 -29.27
CA ALA A 22 17.99 -23.36 -28.22
C ALA A 22 16.49 -23.25 -27.90
N LEU A 23 15.59 -23.38 -28.88
CA LEU A 23 14.13 -23.39 -28.67
C LEU A 23 13.63 -24.72 -28.12
N LEU A 24 14.18 -25.86 -28.55
CA LEU A 24 13.93 -27.17 -27.93
C LEU A 24 14.57 -27.26 -26.55
N GLY A 25 15.77 -26.68 -26.37
CA GLY A 25 16.45 -26.57 -25.09
C GLY A 25 15.71 -25.66 -24.12
N PHE A 26 15.18 -24.51 -24.57
CA PHE A 26 14.36 -23.60 -23.77
C PHE A 26 12.96 -24.18 -23.53
N GLY A 27 12.37 -24.88 -24.51
CA GLY A 27 11.11 -25.61 -24.35
C GLY A 27 11.24 -26.77 -23.36
N LEU A 28 12.32 -27.54 -23.43
CA LEU A 28 12.64 -28.59 -22.46
C LEU A 28 13.04 -27.99 -21.11
N LEU A 29 13.79 -26.88 -21.06
CA LEU A 29 14.15 -26.17 -19.83
C LEU A 29 12.92 -25.54 -19.16
N VAL A 30 11.96 -24.97 -19.89
CA VAL A 30 10.67 -24.51 -19.37
C VAL A 30 9.83 -25.70 -18.90
N ARG A 31 9.93 -26.85 -19.55
CA ARG A 31 9.26 -28.11 -19.16
C ARG A 31 9.96 -28.85 -18.01
N HIS A 32 11.26 -28.62 -17.77
CA HIS A 32 12.09 -29.16 -16.68
C HIS A 32 12.15 -28.20 -15.46
N LEU A 33 11.99 -26.89 -15.69
CA LEU A 33 11.81 -25.84 -14.68
C LEU A 33 10.37 -25.79 -14.17
N ARG A 34 9.39 -26.27 -14.94
CA ARG A 34 8.15 -26.80 -14.39
C ARG A 34 8.46 -28.08 -13.63
N ARG A 35 9.05 -27.92 -12.45
CA ARG A 35 9.03 -28.97 -11.44
C ARG A 35 7.56 -29.32 -11.19
N PRO A 36 7.22 -30.60 -10.97
CA PRO A 36 5.87 -30.95 -10.54
C PRO A 36 5.54 -30.08 -9.33
N GLU A 37 4.40 -29.38 -9.39
CA GLU A 37 3.91 -28.58 -8.27
C GLU A 37 3.81 -29.51 -7.07
N LYS A 38 4.75 -29.35 -6.13
CA LYS A 38 4.74 -30.16 -4.92
C LYS A 38 3.68 -29.56 -4.01
N LEU A 39 2.45 -30.01 -4.18
CA LEU A 39 1.35 -29.64 -3.31
C LEU A 39 1.67 -30.09 -1.89
N VAL A 40 1.76 -29.13 -0.98
CA VAL A 40 1.83 -29.37 0.45
C VAL A 40 0.44 -29.10 0.99
N ARG A 41 -0.16 -30.08 1.67
CA ARG A 41 -1.43 -29.87 2.36
C ARG A 41 -1.20 -28.89 3.51
N VAL A 42 -1.89 -27.75 3.46
CA VAL A 42 -1.82 -26.70 4.50
C VAL A 42 -3.08 -26.60 5.36
N GLY A 43 -4.13 -27.32 5.00
CA GLY A 43 -5.40 -27.34 5.72
C GLY A 43 -6.49 -28.09 4.95
N VAL A 44 -7.74 -27.99 5.43
CA VAL A 44 -8.94 -28.58 4.82
C VAL A 44 -10.05 -27.56 4.81
N VAL A 45 -10.80 -27.42 3.71
CA VAL A 45 -12.01 -26.58 3.68
C VAL A 45 -13.01 -27.13 4.69
N SER A 46 -13.32 -26.34 5.70
CA SER A 46 -14.29 -26.71 6.73
C SER A 46 -15.66 -26.07 6.49
N LYS A 47 -15.70 -24.90 5.84
CA LYS A 47 -16.95 -24.21 5.51
C LYS A 47 -16.87 -23.43 4.21
N LEU A 48 -17.95 -23.46 3.44
CA LEU A 48 -18.17 -22.57 2.29
C LEU A 48 -19.40 -21.69 2.57
N LEU A 49 -19.23 -20.39 2.41
CA LEU A 49 -20.22 -19.36 2.68
C LEU A 49 -20.40 -18.49 1.44
N ILE A 50 -21.65 -18.35 1.00
CA ILE A 50 -22.04 -17.38 -0.03
C ILE A 50 -22.83 -16.29 0.66
N HIS A 51 -22.60 -15.03 0.31
CA HIS A 51 -23.34 -13.88 0.85
C HIS A 51 -24.08 -13.21 -0.30
N PRO A 52 -25.25 -13.73 -0.74
CA PRO A 52 -25.86 -13.29 -1.99
C PRO A 52 -26.25 -11.81 -1.95
N LEU A 53 -26.80 -11.37 -0.82
CA LEU A 53 -27.09 -9.97 -0.54
C LEU A 53 -25.88 -9.30 0.11
N LYS A 54 -25.46 -8.14 -0.41
CA LYS A 54 -24.48 -7.29 0.26
C LYS A 54 -24.97 -6.93 1.66
N SER A 55 -24.16 -7.24 2.67
CA SER A 55 -24.50 -7.11 4.09
C SER A 55 -25.63 -8.03 4.59
N GLY A 56 -26.16 -8.92 3.76
CA GLY A 56 -27.15 -9.93 4.16
C GLY A 56 -26.56 -11.15 4.85
N LYS A 57 -27.44 -12.08 5.23
CA LYS A 57 -27.11 -13.35 5.86
C LYS A 57 -26.35 -14.27 4.90
N ALA A 58 -25.36 -14.99 5.43
CA ALA A 58 -24.63 -16.00 4.67
C ALA A 58 -25.46 -17.26 4.45
N VAL A 59 -25.25 -17.93 3.32
CA VAL A 59 -25.77 -19.26 3.01
C VAL A 59 -24.59 -20.22 3.05
N SER A 60 -24.66 -21.19 3.96
CA SER A 60 -23.67 -22.26 4.05
C SER A 60 -23.97 -23.33 3.02
N VAL A 61 -22.97 -23.73 2.23
CA VAL A 61 -23.11 -24.75 1.19
C VAL A 61 -22.04 -25.82 1.34
N ALA A 62 -22.32 -27.05 0.91
CA ALA A 62 -21.34 -28.14 0.92
C ALA A 62 -20.38 -28.07 -0.28
N VAL A 63 -20.81 -27.44 -1.38
CA VAL A 63 -20.05 -27.29 -2.61
C VAL A 63 -20.36 -25.94 -3.24
N ALA A 64 -19.37 -25.28 -3.83
CA ALA A 64 -19.57 -24.05 -4.60
C ALA A 64 -18.66 -24.06 -5.83
N GLU A 65 -19.16 -23.52 -6.93
CA GLU A 65 -18.34 -23.13 -8.08
C GLU A 65 -17.55 -21.87 -7.70
N CYS A 66 -16.24 -21.87 -7.87
CA CYS A 66 -15.43 -20.65 -7.73
C CYS A 66 -15.32 -19.98 -9.11
N ARG A 67 -15.88 -18.78 -9.26
CA ARG A 67 -15.88 -17.99 -10.49
C ARG A 67 -15.15 -16.67 -10.27
N ASP A 68 -14.90 -15.94 -11.35
CA ASP A 68 -14.16 -14.67 -11.32
C ASP A 68 -14.81 -13.61 -10.42
N LEU A 69 -16.15 -13.60 -10.32
CA LEU A 69 -16.91 -12.67 -9.47
C LEU A 69 -17.21 -13.22 -8.06
N GLY A 70 -16.69 -14.40 -7.71
CA GLY A 70 -16.83 -15.01 -6.39
C GLY A 70 -17.45 -16.41 -6.42
N LEU A 71 -17.91 -16.88 -5.26
CA LEU A 71 -18.52 -18.21 -5.13
C LEU A 71 -19.96 -18.23 -5.68
N LYS A 72 -20.32 -19.34 -6.33
CA LYS A 72 -21.67 -19.62 -6.82
C LYS A 72 -22.16 -21.00 -6.40
N HIS A 73 -23.42 -21.10 -6.02
CA HIS A 73 -24.09 -22.38 -5.80
C HIS A 73 -25.54 -22.31 -6.29
N GLY A 74 -25.87 -23.14 -7.28
CA GLY A 74 -27.18 -23.08 -7.93
C GLY A 74 -27.46 -21.69 -8.51
N GLY A 75 -28.56 -21.07 -8.08
CA GLY A 75 -28.94 -19.70 -8.46
C GLY A 75 -28.37 -18.59 -7.57
N LEU A 76 -27.53 -18.92 -6.57
CA LEU A 76 -26.92 -17.94 -5.67
C LEU A 76 -25.50 -17.61 -6.11
N GLN A 77 -25.23 -16.31 -6.26
CA GLN A 77 -23.89 -15.78 -6.51
C GLN A 77 -23.51 -14.77 -5.44
N ASP A 78 -22.24 -14.76 -5.10
CA ASP A 78 -21.73 -13.95 -4.00
C ASP A 78 -21.86 -12.44 -4.27
N ARG A 79 -22.53 -11.72 -3.37
CA ARG A 79 -22.79 -10.27 -3.43
C ARG A 79 -23.35 -9.80 -4.79
N HIS A 80 -24.29 -10.55 -5.37
CA HIS A 80 -25.00 -10.19 -6.60
C HIS A 80 -26.33 -9.46 -6.36
N TRP A 81 -26.72 -9.27 -5.10
CA TRP A 81 -27.85 -8.41 -4.73
C TRP A 81 -27.40 -7.26 -3.83
N LEU A 82 -28.04 -6.11 -3.99
CA LEU A 82 -27.74 -4.88 -3.27
C LEU A 82 -29.04 -4.21 -2.82
N VAL A 83 -29.03 -3.62 -1.63
CA VAL A 83 -30.11 -2.72 -1.19
C VAL A 83 -29.71 -1.29 -1.47
N VAL A 84 -30.60 -0.52 -2.08
CA VAL A 84 -30.42 0.90 -2.38
C VAL A 84 -31.62 1.72 -1.93
N THR A 85 -31.45 3.03 -1.77
CA THR A 85 -32.58 3.97 -1.65
C THR A 85 -33.17 4.29 -3.02
N ASP A 86 -34.32 4.97 -3.07
CA ASP A 86 -34.91 5.45 -4.33
C ASP A 86 -33.97 6.38 -5.13
N GLU A 87 -33.03 7.05 -4.45
CA GLU A 87 -32.01 7.88 -5.12
C GLU A 87 -30.77 7.09 -5.57
N GLY A 88 -30.80 5.76 -5.53
CA GLY A 88 -29.67 4.90 -5.92
C GLY A 88 -28.51 4.89 -4.93
N ARG A 89 -28.71 5.33 -3.67
CA ARG A 89 -27.64 5.28 -2.66
C ARG A 89 -27.57 3.89 -2.04
N THR A 90 -26.38 3.30 -2.01
CA THR A 90 -26.18 1.99 -1.38
C THR A 90 -26.47 2.00 0.11
N VAL A 91 -27.23 1.00 0.57
CA VAL A 91 -27.49 0.71 1.97
C VAL A 91 -26.69 -0.51 2.38
N THR A 92 -25.81 -0.37 3.37
CA THR A 92 -25.03 -1.48 3.91
C THR A 92 -25.41 -1.74 5.36
N GLY A 93 -24.98 -2.87 5.90
CA GLY A 93 -25.20 -3.23 7.29
C GLY A 93 -24.49 -2.32 8.30
N ARG A 94 -23.65 -1.38 7.83
CA ARG A 94 -23.13 -0.28 8.66
C ARG A 94 -24.21 0.75 8.98
N GLN A 95 -25.09 1.04 8.01
CA GLN A 95 -26.23 1.95 8.19
C GLN A 95 -27.45 1.20 8.74
N GLU A 96 -27.70 -0.01 8.23
CA GLU A 96 -28.85 -0.83 8.60
C GLU A 96 -28.42 -2.24 9.05
N PRO A 97 -27.97 -2.40 10.31
CA PRO A 97 -27.47 -3.66 10.87
C PRO A 97 -28.43 -4.83 10.70
N ARG A 98 -29.75 -4.60 10.75
CA ARG A 98 -30.80 -5.61 10.56
C ARG A 98 -30.73 -6.32 9.19
N LEU A 99 -30.03 -5.76 8.20
CA LEU A 99 -29.77 -6.42 6.93
C LEU A 99 -29.07 -7.78 7.10
N VAL A 100 -28.21 -7.96 8.12
CA VAL A 100 -27.49 -9.24 8.32
C VAL A 100 -28.40 -10.42 8.59
N LEU A 101 -29.66 -10.15 8.97
CA LEU A 101 -30.68 -11.16 9.24
C LEU A 101 -31.49 -11.50 7.99
N VAL A 102 -31.41 -10.69 6.93
CA VAL A 102 -32.09 -10.95 5.67
C VAL A 102 -31.36 -12.05 4.92
N SER A 103 -32.02 -13.17 4.70
CA SER A 103 -31.52 -14.31 3.93
C SER A 103 -32.09 -14.30 2.53
N LEU A 104 -31.22 -14.57 1.54
CA LEU A 104 -31.64 -14.85 0.18
C LEU A 104 -31.36 -16.32 -0.13
N THR A 105 -32.38 -17.01 -0.63
CA THR A 105 -32.25 -18.36 -1.21
C THR A 105 -32.84 -18.36 -2.61
N CYS A 106 -32.38 -19.27 -3.48
CA CYS A 106 -32.88 -19.36 -4.85
C CYS A 106 -33.47 -20.73 -5.11
N GLN A 107 -34.70 -20.77 -5.62
CA GLN A 107 -35.40 -21.99 -6.03
C GLN A 107 -36.23 -21.71 -7.28
N GLY A 108 -36.09 -22.54 -8.33
CA GLY A 108 -36.93 -22.44 -9.53
C GLY A 108 -36.85 -21.10 -10.27
N GLY A 109 -35.66 -20.47 -10.33
CA GLY A 109 -35.47 -19.16 -10.98
C GLY A 109 -36.02 -17.96 -10.20
N ARG A 110 -36.48 -18.17 -8.97
CA ARG A 110 -36.94 -17.13 -8.05
C ARG A 110 -35.98 -16.97 -6.89
N VAL A 111 -35.81 -15.73 -6.44
CA VAL A 111 -35.12 -15.41 -5.19
C VAL A 111 -36.16 -15.23 -4.10
N ARG A 112 -35.95 -15.93 -2.98
CA ARG A 112 -36.75 -15.83 -1.76
C ARG A 112 -36.02 -14.93 -0.78
N LEU A 113 -36.67 -13.85 -0.36
CA LEU A 113 -36.26 -12.98 0.75
C LEU A 113 -36.94 -13.48 2.01
N SER A 114 -36.14 -13.73 3.05
CA SER A 114 -36.62 -14.09 4.38
C SER A 114 -35.98 -13.19 5.43
N GLY A 115 -36.75 -12.77 6.42
CA GLY A 115 -36.28 -11.93 7.53
C GLY A 115 -37.13 -12.18 8.78
N PRO A 116 -36.59 -11.92 9.98
CA PRO A 116 -37.34 -12.06 11.22
C PRO A 116 -38.68 -11.30 11.19
N ASP A 117 -39.73 -11.95 11.67
CA ASP A 117 -41.08 -11.39 11.82
C ASP A 117 -41.74 -10.92 10.50
N MET A 118 -41.26 -11.42 9.36
CA MET A 118 -41.81 -11.13 8.04
C MET A 118 -42.24 -12.41 7.33
N GLU A 119 -43.31 -12.34 6.56
CA GLU A 119 -43.64 -13.39 5.60
C GLU A 119 -42.60 -13.42 4.47
N ASP A 120 -42.16 -14.62 4.07
CA ASP A 120 -41.20 -14.81 3.00
C ASP A 120 -41.73 -14.25 1.67
N LEU A 121 -40.94 -13.43 0.98
CA LEU A 121 -41.28 -12.93 -0.35
C LEU A 121 -40.51 -13.71 -1.41
N GLN A 122 -41.16 -14.08 -2.51
CA GLN A 122 -40.50 -14.67 -3.67
C GLN A 122 -40.70 -13.80 -4.90
N VAL A 123 -39.60 -13.37 -5.52
CA VAL A 123 -39.61 -12.61 -6.78
C VAL A 123 -38.76 -13.32 -7.85
N PRO A 124 -39.10 -13.19 -9.14
CA PRO A 124 -38.24 -13.72 -10.21
C PRO A 124 -36.84 -13.10 -10.16
N ILE A 125 -35.80 -13.90 -10.43
CA ILE A 125 -34.41 -13.39 -10.50
C ILE A 125 -34.20 -12.54 -11.75
N HIS A 126 -34.74 -13.01 -12.88
CA HIS A 126 -34.68 -12.32 -14.15
C HIS A 126 -35.99 -11.57 -14.38
N GLN A 127 -35.89 -10.24 -14.46
CA GLN A 127 -37.01 -9.31 -14.65
C GLN A 127 -36.56 -8.23 -15.66
N PRO A 128 -36.35 -8.59 -16.94
CA PRO A 128 -35.77 -7.70 -17.94
C PRO A 128 -36.58 -6.41 -18.17
N GLU A 129 -37.88 -6.46 -17.89
CA GLU A 129 -38.82 -5.34 -17.96
C GLU A 129 -38.60 -4.28 -16.87
N ASN A 130 -37.97 -4.63 -15.75
CA ASN A 130 -37.75 -3.69 -14.65
C ASN A 130 -36.60 -2.70 -14.97
N PRO A 131 -36.61 -1.49 -14.40
CA PRO A 131 -35.56 -0.51 -14.66
C PRO A 131 -34.20 -0.97 -14.13
N VAL A 132 -33.12 -0.57 -14.83
CA VAL A 132 -31.76 -0.63 -14.30
C VAL A 132 -31.50 0.64 -13.51
N ILE A 133 -31.18 0.49 -12.23
CA ILE A 133 -30.88 1.59 -11.32
C ILE A 133 -29.38 1.83 -11.30
N SER A 134 -28.98 3.09 -11.54
CA SER A 134 -27.61 3.53 -11.29
C SER A 134 -27.41 3.72 -9.79
N CYS A 135 -26.40 3.06 -9.23
CA CYS A 135 -26.16 2.98 -7.80
C CYS A 135 -24.74 3.46 -7.48
N ARG A 136 -24.56 4.14 -6.35
CA ARG A 136 -23.23 4.51 -5.87
C ARG A 136 -22.77 3.57 -4.76
N LEU A 137 -21.74 2.77 -5.04
CA LEU A 137 -21.12 1.84 -4.10
C LEU A 137 -19.68 2.29 -3.81
N MET A 138 -19.46 2.84 -2.61
CA MET A 138 -18.22 3.56 -2.27
C MET A 138 -17.99 4.70 -3.30
N ASP A 139 -16.82 4.75 -3.93
CA ASP A 139 -16.47 5.77 -4.93
C ASP A 139 -16.73 5.33 -6.39
N ASN A 140 -17.47 4.25 -6.61
CA ASN A 140 -17.75 3.70 -7.94
C ASN A 140 -19.25 3.72 -8.25
N ASP A 141 -19.57 4.02 -9.51
CA ASP A 141 -20.89 3.81 -10.07
C ASP A 141 -21.05 2.33 -10.46
N VAL A 142 -22.14 1.71 -10.00
CA VAL A 142 -22.53 0.35 -10.33
C VAL A 142 -23.99 0.32 -10.79
N GLN A 143 -24.37 -0.71 -11.52
CA GLN A 143 -25.75 -0.89 -11.99
C GLN A 143 -26.39 -2.08 -11.30
N GLY A 144 -27.72 -2.06 -11.21
CA GLY A 144 -28.49 -3.22 -10.77
C GLY A 144 -29.92 -3.17 -11.31
N ARG A 145 -30.43 -4.31 -11.72
CA ARG A 145 -31.81 -4.48 -12.19
C ARG A 145 -32.71 -4.45 -10.97
N ASP A 146 -33.69 -3.55 -10.96
CA ASP A 146 -34.67 -3.49 -9.89
C ASP A 146 -35.46 -4.80 -9.77
N CYS A 147 -35.64 -5.31 -8.56
CA CYS A 147 -36.38 -6.55 -8.30
C CYS A 147 -37.89 -6.32 -8.11
N GLY A 148 -38.39 -5.12 -8.41
CA GLY A 148 -39.80 -4.79 -8.44
C GLY A 148 -40.36 -4.25 -7.12
N GLU A 149 -41.58 -3.74 -7.22
CA GLU A 149 -42.24 -3.00 -6.14
C GLU A 149 -42.58 -3.86 -4.92
N GLU A 150 -42.79 -5.17 -5.10
CA GLU A 150 -43.01 -6.08 -3.98
C GLU A 150 -41.76 -6.22 -3.11
N ALA A 151 -40.58 -6.36 -3.72
CA ALA A 151 -39.31 -6.40 -3.01
C ALA A 151 -39.04 -5.08 -2.29
N SER A 152 -39.36 -3.95 -2.95
CA SER A 152 -39.23 -2.63 -2.34
C SER A 152 -40.12 -2.47 -1.11
N ARG A 153 -41.42 -2.81 -1.22
CA ARG A 153 -42.36 -2.78 -0.09
C ARG A 153 -41.95 -3.72 1.04
N TRP A 154 -41.41 -4.89 0.73
CA TRP A 154 -40.95 -5.85 1.74
C TRP A 154 -39.75 -5.29 2.52
N LEU A 155 -38.72 -4.78 1.84
CA LEU A 155 -37.53 -4.20 2.48
C LEU A 155 -37.86 -2.94 3.27
N SER A 156 -38.73 -2.07 2.73
CA SER A 156 -39.15 -0.84 3.38
C SER A 156 -39.92 -1.09 4.67
N ARG A 157 -40.82 -2.10 4.67
CA ARG A 157 -41.50 -2.55 5.89
C ARG A 157 -40.53 -3.16 6.89
N TYR A 158 -39.62 -4.03 6.45
CA TYR A 158 -38.70 -4.72 7.35
C TYR A 158 -37.67 -3.80 8.03
N LEU A 159 -37.18 -2.77 7.31
CA LEU A 159 -36.19 -1.83 7.83
C LEU A 159 -36.82 -0.64 8.58
N GLY A 160 -38.08 -0.30 8.32
CA GLY A 160 -38.93 0.51 9.22
C GLY A 160 -38.50 1.97 9.45
N LYS A 161 -38.00 2.68 8.42
CA LYS A 161 -37.35 4.00 8.58
C LYS A 161 -37.97 5.19 7.84
N GLU A 162 -39.26 5.16 7.48
CA GLU A 162 -39.90 6.19 6.62
C GLU A 162 -39.20 6.40 5.25
N LYS A 163 -38.26 5.53 4.90
CA LYS A 163 -37.49 5.54 3.65
C LYS A 163 -37.89 4.35 2.81
N THR A 164 -37.94 4.57 1.50
CA THR A 164 -38.09 3.50 0.53
C THR A 164 -36.74 2.86 0.25
N PHE A 165 -36.72 1.53 0.27
CA PHE A 165 -35.57 0.73 -0.12
C PHE A 165 -35.92 -0.14 -1.31
N ARG A 166 -34.97 -0.32 -2.23
CA ARG A 166 -35.11 -1.19 -3.39
C ARG A 166 -34.06 -2.29 -3.35
N LEU A 167 -34.44 -3.49 -3.78
CA LEU A 167 -33.51 -4.59 -4.03
C LEU A 167 -33.10 -4.54 -5.49
N VAL A 168 -31.81 -4.53 -5.77
CA VAL A 168 -31.31 -4.63 -7.14
C VAL A 168 -30.43 -5.86 -7.32
N HIS A 169 -30.49 -6.47 -8.50
CA HIS A 169 -29.74 -7.66 -8.89
C HIS A 169 -28.71 -7.32 -9.98
N PHE A 170 -27.49 -7.85 -9.84
CA PHE A 170 -26.43 -7.71 -10.83
C PHE A 170 -26.62 -8.73 -11.96
N GLU A 171 -26.78 -8.26 -13.20
CA GLU A 171 -26.91 -9.11 -14.38
C GLU A 171 -25.55 -9.23 -15.11
N PRO A 172 -25.25 -10.36 -15.78
CA PRO A 172 -23.96 -10.59 -16.44
C PRO A 172 -23.57 -9.54 -17.49
N GLU A 173 -24.55 -8.87 -18.10
CA GLU A 173 -24.34 -7.83 -19.10
C GLU A 173 -23.96 -6.47 -18.49
N MET A 174 -24.09 -6.33 -17.17
CA MET A 174 -23.78 -5.11 -16.45
C MET A 174 -22.28 -4.94 -16.26
N ARG A 175 -21.83 -3.69 -16.25
CA ARG A 175 -20.43 -3.36 -16.01
C ARG A 175 -20.04 -3.77 -14.59
N THR A 176 -19.07 -4.66 -14.49
CA THR A 176 -18.44 -5.07 -13.24
C THR A 176 -17.62 -3.92 -12.63
N ARG A 177 -17.42 -3.99 -11.32
CA ARG A 177 -16.66 -2.98 -10.57
C ARG A 177 -15.21 -3.42 -10.42
N ARG A 178 -14.28 -2.47 -10.60
CA ARG A 178 -12.87 -2.63 -10.26
C ARG A 178 -12.57 -1.76 -9.04
N PRO A 179 -12.57 -2.32 -7.81
CA PRO A 179 -12.52 -1.53 -6.59
C PRO A 179 -11.34 -0.55 -6.47
N LEU A 180 -10.20 -0.92 -7.04
CA LEU A 180 -8.98 -0.10 -7.10
C LEU A 180 -8.72 0.45 -8.52
N GLY A 181 -9.66 0.31 -9.45
CA GLY A 181 -9.56 0.82 -10.82
C GLY A 181 -8.44 0.19 -11.66
N SER A 182 -8.08 0.86 -12.77
CA SER A 182 -6.87 0.59 -13.55
C SER A 182 -5.67 1.31 -12.95
N ASP A 183 -5.47 1.19 -11.64
CA ASP A 183 -4.34 1.81 -10.96
C ASP A 183 -3.04 1.16 -11.47
N PRO A 184 -2.14 1.91 -12.12
CA PRO A 184 -0.87 1.40 -12.65
C PRO A 184 0.03 0.76 -11.59
N LEU A 185 -0.19 1.07 -10.30
CA LEU A 185 0.58 0.57 -9.16
C LEU A 185 0.04 -0.76 -8.61
N PHE A 186 -1.15 -1.17 -9.04
CA PHE A 186 -1.81 -2.41 -8.64
C PHE A 186 -2.23 -3.24 -9.87
N PRO A 187 -1.29 -3.59 -10.76
CA PRO A 187 -1.60 -4.28 -12.03
C PRO A 187 -2.22 -5.66 -11.85
N ILE A 188 -2.13 -6.26 -10.66
CA ILE A 188 -2.82 -7.50 -10.32
C ILE A 188 -4.31 -7.25 -10.03
N PHE A 189 -4.66 -6.12 -9.40
CA PHE A 189 -6.04 -5.76 -9.07
C PHE A 189 -6.78 -5.13 -10.26
N SER A 190 -6.06 -4.60 -11.26
CA SER A 190 -6.66 -4.10 -12.50
C SER A 190 -7.29 -5.19 -13.38
N GLN A 191 -6.98 -6.46 -13.09
CA GLN A 191 -7.53 -7.65 -13.73
C GLN A 191 -8.71 -8.28 -12.98
N HIS A 192 -8.98 -7.84 -11.74
CA HIS A 192 -10.00 -8.46 -10.90
C HIS A 192 -11.25 -7.59 -10.84
N GLU A 193 -12.37 -8.23 -11.09
CA GLU A 193 -13.67 -7.61 -11.18
C GLU A 193 -14.57 -8.18 -10.10
N VAL A 194 -15.47 -7.36 -9.56
CA VAL A 194 -16.47 -7.77 -8.58
C VAL A 194 -17.82 -7.20 -8.96
N ALA A 195 -18.89 -7.85 -8.52
CA ALA A 195 -20.23 -7.24 -8.50
C ALA A 195 -20.30 -6.23 -7.33
N TYR A 196 -21.01 -6.57 -6.24
CA TYR A 196 -21.18 -5.67 -5.10
C TYR A 196 -20.27 -5.98 -3.89
N SER A 197 -19.31 -6.90 -4.02
CA SER A 197 -18.27 -7.14 -3.01
C SER A 197 -17.42 -5.89 -2.77
N ASP A 198 -16.85 -5.73 -1.57
CA ASP A 198 -16.09 -4.51 -1.20
C ASP A 198 -14.73 -4.41 -1.90
N LEU A 199 -14.02 -5.53 -2.09
CA LEU A 199 -12.68 -5.51 -2.69
C LEU A 199 -12.39 -6.76 -3.53
N CYS A 200 -12.44 -7.95 -2.94
CA CYS A 200 -12.05 -9.19 -3.62
C CYS A 200 -13.25 -10.11 -3.88
N PRO A 201 -13.17 -11.00 -4.89
CA PRO A 201 -14.20 -12.02 -5.16
C PRO A 201 -14.38 -13.07 -4.05
N VAL A 202 -13.28 -13.41 -3.35
CA VAL A 202 -13.24 -14.45 -2.32
C VAL A 202 -12.44 -13.95 -1.12
N MET A 203 -12.95 -14.18 0.09
CA MET A 203 -12.23 -14.01 1.35
C MET A 203 -12.01 -15.37 2.04
N LEU A 204 -10.78 -15.64 2.48
CA LEU A 204 -10.41 -16.80 3.29
C LEU A 204 -10.26 -16.42 4.77
N LEU A 205 -10.52 -17.37 5.66
CA LEU A 205 -10.28 -17.27 7.10
C LEU A 205 -10.00 -18.66 7.66
N SER A 206 -9.05 -18.85 8.58
CA SER A 206 -8.90 -20.15 9.24
C SER A 206 -9.72 -20.30 10.51
N GLU A 207 -10.15 -21.53 10.81
CA GLU A 207 -10.79 -21.87 12.09
C GLU A 207 -9.83 -21.65 13.26
N ALA A 208 -8.54 -21.82 13.04
CA ALA A 208 -7.52 -21.60 14.04
C ALA A 208 -7.40 -20.11 14.40
N SER A 209 -7.38 -19.21 13.40
CA SER A 209 -7.46 -17.75 13.63
C SER A 209 -8.73 -17.36 14.37
N LEU A 210 -9.88 -17.95 14.00
CA LEU A 210 -11.16 -17.66 14.65
C LEU A 210 -11.21 -18.15 16.10
N ARG A 211 -10.70 -19.34 16.39
CA ARG A 211 -10.61 -19.90 17.74
C ARG A 211 -9.67 -19.08 18.61
N ASP A 212 -8.52 -18.68 18.06
CA ASP A 212 -7.56 -17.82 18.75
C ASP A 212 -8.22 -16.48 19.14
N LEU A 213 -8.90 -15.79 18.21
CA LEU A 213 -9.62 -14.56 18.52
C LEU A 213 -10.76 -14.79 19.53
N SER A 214 -11.53 -15.87 19.36
CA SER A 214 -12.66 -16.17 20.25
C SER A 214 -12.22 -16.48 21.67
N GLY A 215 -11.05 -17.12 21.85
CA GLY A 215 -10.45 -17.35 23.16
C GLY A 215 -10.01 -16.08 23.88
N ARG A 216 -9.95 -14.94 23.17
CA ARG A 216 -9.58 -13.63 23.71
C ARG A 216 -10.79 -12.71 23.98
N LEU A 217 -12.00 -13.19 23.74
CA LEU A 217 -13.25 -12.45 23.91
C LEU A 217 -14.07 -13.03 25.07
N GLU A 218 -14.78 -12.18 25.81
CA GLU A 218 -15.75 -12.63 26.83
C GLU A 218 -16.85 -13.51 26.23
N LYS A 219 -17.30 -13.14 25.03
CA LYS A 219 -18.20 -13.93 24.20
C LYS A 219 -17.51 -14.23 22.88
N GLY A 220 -17.25 -15.51 22.64
CA GLY A 220 -16.68 -15.99 21.38
C GLY A 220 -17.50 -15.57 20.16
N VAL A 221 -16.86 -15.55 19.00
CA VAL A 221 -17.46 -15.09 17.75
C VAL A 221 -17.38 -16.16 16.67
N THR A 222 -18.30 -16.10 15.72
CA THR A 222 -18.36 -17.05 14.61
C THR A 222 -17.75 -16.46 13.34
N ALA A 223 -17.43 -17.31 12.36
CA ALA A 223 -16.85 -16.91 11.09
C ALA A 223 -17.76 -15.93 10.33
N GLU A 224 -19.07 -16.10 10.44
CA GLU A 224 -20.10 -15.29 9.78
C GLU A 224 -19.95 -13.80 10.09
N ARG A 225 -19.50 -13.47 11.30
CA ARG A 225 -19.21 -12.10 11.73
C ARG A 225 -18.12 -11.44 10.88
N PHE A 226 -17.17 -12.23 10.37
CA PHE A 226 -16.09 -11.77 9.50
C PHE A 226 -16.40 -11.90 8.02
N ARG A 227 -17.48 -12.60 7.68
CA ARG A 227 -18.00 -12.79 6.33
C ARG A 227 -17.00 -13.39 5.32
N PRO A 228 -16.20 -14.40 5.70
CA PRO A 228 -15.39 -15.12 4.72
C PRO A 228 -16.30 -15.86 3.74
N ASN A 229 -15.71 -16.26 2.62
CA ASN A 229 -16.30 -17.17 1.66
C ASN A 229 -15.85 -18.61 1.91
N ILE A 230 -14.59 -18.79 2.32
CA ILE A 230 -13.98 -20.10 2.55
C ILE A 230 -13.38 -20.08 3.95
N VAL A 231 -13.73 -21.06 4.76
CA VAL A 231 -13.11 -21.31 6.06
C VAL A 231 -12.23 -22.56 5.96
N ILE A 232 -10.98 -22.44 6.38
CA ILE A 232 -10.00 -23.53 6.36
C ILE A 232 -9.75 -24.01 7.80
N GLY A 233 -9.97 -25.30 8.05
CA GLY A 233 -9.54 -25.99 9.27
C GLY A 233 -8.19 -26.69 9.09
N ASP A 234 -7.73 -27.36 10.15
CA ASP A 234 -6.50 -28.17 10.15
C ASP A 234 -5.22 -27.39 9.77
N CYS A 235 -5.10 -26.19 10.33
CA CYS A 235 -3.91 -25.34 10.18
C CYS A 235 -3.64 -24.58 11.48
N GLU A 236 -2.46 -23.96 11.56
CA GLU A 236 -2.11 -23.07 12.67
C GLU A 236 -2.87 -21.74 12.60
N PRO A 237 -3.06 -21.04 13.73
CA PRO A 237 -3.63 -19.69 13.72
C PRO A 237 -2.86 -18.77 12.78
N PHE A 238 -3.59 -18.02 11.95
CA PHE A 238 -3.06 -17.05 10.97
C PHE A 238 -2.18 -17.65 9.86
N ALA A 239 -2.20 -18.97 9.67
CA ALA A 239 -1.45 -19.62 8.60
C ALA A 239 -1.85 -19.07 7.21
N GLU A 240 -3.11 -18.65 7.05
CA GLU A 240 -3.64 -18.07 5.81
C GLU A 240 -2.91 -16.81 5.32
N ASP A 241 -2.25 -16.07 6.21
CA ASP A 241 -1.49 -14.87 5.85
C ASP A 241 -0.24 -15.21 5.03
N SER A 242 0.28 -16.43 5.16
CA SER A 242 1.49 -16.90 4.48
C SER A 242 1.23 -17.63 3.15
N TRP A 243 -0.03 -17.91 2.82
CA TRP A 243 -0.39 -18.72 1.66
C TRP A 243 -0.51 -17.87 0.40
N GLU A 244 0.58 -17.69 -0.34
CA GLU A 244 0.58 -16.88 -1.57
C GLU A 244 -0.27 -17.46 -2.71
N GLU A 245 -0.24 -18.80 -2.85
CA GLU A 245 -1.08 -19.53 -3.79
C GLU A 245 -1.56 -20.81 -3.13
N ILE A 246 -2.86 -21.10 -3.24
CA ILE A 246 -3.45 -22.33 -2.73
C ILE A 246 -4.24 -23.04 -3.82
N GLN A 247 -4.24 -24.37 -3.76
CA GLN A 247 -5.07 -25.21 -4.59
C GLN A 247 -6.11 -25.93 -3.73
N ILE A 248 -7.38 -25.80 -4.09
CA ILE A 248 -8.52 -26.47 -3.46
C ILE A 248 -9.24 -27.27 -4.54
N GLY A 249 -9.07 -28.59 -4.54
CA GLY A 249 -9.55 -29.43 -5.64
C GLY A 249 -8.92 -29.01 -6.97
N SER A 250 -9.74 -28.62 -7.94
CA SER A 250 -9.30 -28.09 -9.24
C SER A 250 -9.15 -26.56 -9.27
N VAL A 251 -9.51 -25.85 -8.20
CA VAL A 251 -9.46 -24.38 -8.13
C VAL A 251 -8.12 -23.92 -7.59
N ARG A 252 -7.51 -22.94 -8.25
CA ARG A 252 -6.31 -22.24 -7.74
C ARG A 252 -6.71 -20.83 -7.33
N LEU A 253 -6.28 -20.42 -6.14
CA LEU A 253 -6.50 -19.09 -5.60
C LEU A 253 -5.16 -18.44 -5.32
N GLN A 254 -5.00 -17.21 -5.77
CA GLN A 254 -3.85 -16.37 -5.46
C GLN A 254 -4.23 -15.38 -4.35
N ARG A 255 -3.39 -15.26 -3.33
CA ARG A 255 -3.59 -14.28 -2.26
C ARG A 255 -3.29 -12.89 -2.80
N LEU A 256 -4.21 -11.97 -2.56
CA LEU A 256 -4.07 -10.58 -2.96
C LEU A 256 -3.54 -9.72 -1.81
N MET A 257 -4.22 -9.76 -0.66
CA MET A 257 -3.86 -9.02 0.55
C MET A 257 -4.64 -9.55 1.76
N SER A 258 -4.25 -9.13 2.95
CA SER A 258 -5.03 -9.35 4.18
C SER A 258 -6.29 -8.46 4.18
N CYS A 259 -7.34 -8.91 4.90
CA CYS A 259 -8.61 -8.20 4.95
C CYS A 259 -8.71 -7.29 6.18
N ASP A 260 -8.68 -5.98 5.95
CA ASP A 260 -8.88 -5.00 7.02
C ASP A 260 -10.29 -5.06 7.60
N ARG A 261 -10.38 -5.02 8.92
CA ARG A 261 -11.64 -5.20 9.64
C ARG A 261 -12.24 -3.85 10.01
N CYS A 262 -13.47 -3.62 9.57
CA CYS A 262 -14.23 -2.41 9.87
C CYS A 262 -15.28 -2.63 10.96
N VAL A 263 -16.01 -1.55 11.33
CA VAL A 263 -17.10 -1.57 12.32
C VAL A 263 -18.17 -2.62 12.04
N PHE A 264 -18.31 -3.10 10.80
CA PHE A 264 -19.33 -4.10 10.49
C PHE A 264 -19.14 -5.43 11.23
N THR A 265 -17.91 -5.76 11.70
CA THR A 265 -17.70 -6.94 12.54
C THR A 265 -18.39 -6.83 13.90
N THR A 266 -18.73 -5.62 14.36
CA THR A 266 -19.44 -5.45 15.64
C THR A 266 -20.93 -5.74 15.53
N VAL A 267 -21.46 -5.88 14.32
CA VAL A 267 -22.83 -6.36 14.09
C VAL A 267 -22.88 -7.86 14.32
N ASP A 268 -23.74 -8.29 15.22
CA ASP A 268 -23.99 -9.69 15.49
C ASP A 268 -24.83 -10.33 14.35
N PRO A 269 -24.33 -11.38 13.68
CA PRO A 269 -25.00 -11.94 12.51
C PRO A 269 -26.30 -12.71 12.82
N GLU A 270 -26.57 -13.03 14.08
CA GLU A 270 -27.77 -13.75 14.50
C GLU A 270 -28.87 -12.81 15.00
N THR A 271 -28.48 -11.68 15.60
CA THR A 271 -29.42 -10.73 16.22
C THR A 271 -29.53 -9.40 15.50
N GLY A 272 -28.57 -9.05 14.62
CA GLY A 272 -28.51 -7.75 13.96
C GLY A 272 -28.19 -6.60 14.92
N VAL A 273 -27.84 -6.90 16.18
CA VAL A 273 -27.50 -5.89 17.19
C VAL A 273 -26.04 -5.51 17.05
N ILE A 274 -25.75 -4.20 17.13
CA ILE A 274 -24.39 -3.69 17.21
C ILE A 274 -23.88 -3.89 18.64
N SER A 275 -22.80 -4.64 18.80
CA SER A 275 -22.12 -4.79 20.09
C SER A 275 -21.42 -3.49 20.51
N ARG A 276 -20.99 -3.40 21.78
CA ARG A 276 -20.16 -2.31 22.29
C ARG A 276 -18.71 -2.41 21.80
N LYS A 277 -18.50 -2.30 20.47
CA LYS A 277 -17.20 -2.28 19.77
C LYS A 277 -16.47 -3.62 19.62
N GLU A 278 -16.97 -4.72 20.18
CA GLU A 278 -16.34 -6.05 20.04
C GLU A 278 -16.87 -6.85 18.83
N PRO A 279 -16.05 -7.65 18.14
CA PRO A 279 -14.67 -8.01 18.42
C PRO A 279 -13.65 -7.02 17.86
N LEU A 280 -14.11 -5.89 17.27
CA LEU A 280 -13.20 -4.95 16.61
C LEU A 280 -12.19 -4.34 17.59
N GLN A 281 -12.59 -4.06 18.82
CA GLN A 281 -11.69 -3.55 19.85
C GLN A 281 -10.65 -4.60 20.27
N THR A 282 -11.03 -5.86 20.47
CA THR A 282 -10.08 -6.95 20.73
C THR A 282 -9.17 -7.21 19.54
N LEU A 283 -9.69 -7.20 18.31
CA LEU A 283 -8.88 -7.26 17.10
C LEU A 283 -7.82 -6.14 17.10
N LYS A 284 -8.21 -4.91 17.49
CA LYS A 284 -7.29 -3.78 17.65
C LYS A 284 -6.35 -3.88 18.84
N SER A 285 -6.63 -4.70 19.86
CA SER A 285 -5.77 -4.80 21.05
C SER A 285 -4.80 -5.98 21.00
N VAL A 286 -5.18 -7.02 20.25
CA VAL A 286 -4.46 -8.28 20.08
C VAL A 286 -3.66 -8.28 18.78
N PHE A 287 -4.31 -7.91 17.68
CA PHE A 287 -3.68 -7.79 16.37
C PHE A 287 -3.36 -6.33 16.03
N GLY A 288 -3.91 -5.38 16.80
CA GLY A 288 -3.22 -4.11 17.02
C GLY A 288 -2.18 -4.30 18.12
N CYS A 289 -1.10 -3.54 18.03
CA CYS A 289 0.16 -3.94 18.65
C CYS A 289 0.14 -3.75 20.15
N LYS A 290 0.67 -4.74 20.85
CA LYS A 290 1.35 -4.57 22.12
C LYS A 290 2.65 -5.38 22.05
N MET A 291 3.79 -4.70 22.17
CA MET A 291 5.11 -5.32 22.24
C MET A 291 5.38 -5.95 23.62
N ASN A 292 6.14 -7.06 23.68
CA ASN A 292 6.99 -7.36 24.83
C ASN A 292 8.29 -8.09 24.38
N PRO A 293 9.51 -7.64 24.77
CA PRO A 293 10.76 -8.02 24.10
C PRO A 293 11.69 -8.86 25.00
N ARG A 294 11.35 -10.12 25.28
CA ARG A 294 12.29 -11.05 25.92
C ARG A 294 12.11 -12.48 25.43
N GLU A 295 12.80 -12.82 24.34
CA GLU A 295 13.40 -14.14 24.08
C GLU A 295 14.05 -14.11 22.69
N LEU A 296 15.38 -13.92 22.62
CA LEU A 296 16.27 -14.64 21.68
C LEU A 296 17.75 -14.22 21.88
N VAL A 297 18.45 -14.90 22.78
CA VAL A 297 19.91 -15.11 22.67
C VAL A 297 20.23 -16.51 23.20
N GLN A 298 20.56 -17.44 22.29
CA GLN A 298 21.63 -18.45 22.38
C GLN A 298 21.34 -19.61 21.40
N ASN A 299 22.12 -19.73 20.33
CA ASN A 299 23.18 -20.73 20.35
C ASN A 299 24.19 -20.58 19.20
N LYS A 300 25.44 -20.85 19.58
CA LYS A 300 26.68 -20.69 18.82
C LYS A 300 27.06 -21.97 18.07
N ARG A 301 27.81 -21.76 16.98
CA ARG A 301 29.02 -22.49 16.53
C ARG A 301 29.00 -24.02 16.49
N SER A 302 29.05 -24.55 15.27
CA SER A 302 29.85 -25.66 14.73
C SER A 302 29.44 -25.76 13.25
N ALA A 303 30.25 -25.88 12.19
CA ALA A 303 31.54 -26.53 12.03
C ALA A 303 32.24 -26.02 10.73
N LEU A 304 33.57 -25.85 10.80
CA LEU A 304 34.53 -26.17 9.73
C LEU A 304 34.93 -27.65 9.98
N LEU A 305 35.20 -28.59 9.08
CA LEU A 305 35.83 -28.68 7.75
C LEU A 305 35.51 -30.08 7.16
N LEU A 306 35.45 -30.23 5.82
CA LEU A 306 36.07 -31.30 4.98
C LEU A 306 35.31 -31.55 3.65
N GLY A 307 36.06 -31.57 2.54
CA GLY A 307 35.75 -32.39 1.35
C GLY A 307 35.11 -31.69 0.14
N GLY A 308 35.93 -31.34 -0.85
CA GLY A 308 35.51 -30.80 -2.15
C GLY A 308 34.58 -31.73 -2.95
N ALA A 309 33.80 -31.14 -3.85
CA ALA A 309 32.67 -31.69 -4.63
C ALA A 309 31.34 -31.86 -3.88
N GLY A 310 31.33 -32.36 -2.64
CA GLY A 310 30.10 -32.36 -1.80
C GLY A 310 29.64 -30.96 -1.41
N ALA A 311 30.60 -30.06 -1.17
CA ALA A 311 30.36 -28.66 -0.80
C ALA A 311 29.66 -27.82 -1.89
N ALA A 312 29.74 -28.22 -3.17
CA ALA A 312 29.07 -27.50 -4.25
C ALA A 312 27.57 -27.85 -4.34
N LEU A 313 27.20 -29.12 -4.10
CA LEU A 313 25.80 -29.58 -4.10
C LEU A 313 25.09 -29.31 -2.77
N LEU A 314 25.77 -29.47 -1.63
CA LEU A 314 25.29 -28.98 -0.34
C LEU A 314 25.29 -27.45 -0.31
N GLY A 315 26.29 -26.80 -0.88
CA GLY A 315 26.34 -25.34 -1.03
C GLY A 315 25.22 -24.82 -1.92
N PHE A 316 24.94 -25.48 -3.06
CA PHE A 316 23.82 -25.14 -3.93
C PHE A 316 22.46 -25.50 -3.30
N GLY A 317 22.36 -26.62 -2.58
CA GLY A 317 21.15 -27.01 -1.84
C GLY A 317 20.86 -26.07 -0.66
N LEU A 318 21.90 -25.62 0.05
CA LEU A 318 21.81 -24.60 1.09
C LEU A 318 21.55 -23.22 0.49
N LEU A 319 22.15 -22.87 -0.66
CA LEU A 319 21.90 -21.62 -1.40
C LEU A 319 20.46 -21.57 -1.92
N VAL A 320 19.97 -22.66 -2.53
CA VAL A 320 18.57 -22.79 -2.96
C VAL A 320 17.62 -22.79 -1.76
N ARG A 321 17.99 -23.39 -0.62
CA ARG A 321 17.20 -23.34 0.62
C ARG A 321 17.27 -21.96 1.29
N HIS A 322 18.35 -21.21 1.13
CA HIS A 322 18.52 -19.84 1.63
C HIS A 322 17.75 -18.85 0.76
N LEU A 323 17.80 -19.00 -0.56
CA LEU A 323 17.03 -18.25 -1.55
C LEU A 323 15.53 -18.61 -1.56
N ARG A 324 15.15 -19.73 -0.93
CA ARG A 324 13.75 -20.19 -0.77
C ARG A 324 13.31 -20.24 0.70
N ARG A 325 13.97 -19.49 1.59
CA ARG A 325 13.41 -19.28 2.92
C ARG A 325 12.11 -18.50 2.74
N PRO A 326 10.97 -18.97 3.28
CA PRO A 326 9.77 -18.14 3.34
C PRO A 326 10.16 -16.88 4.10
N GLU A 327 9.98 -15.73 3.46
CA GLU A 327 10.20 -14.42 4.06
C GLU A 327 9.37 -14.33 5.33
N LYS A 328 10.03 -14.21 6.48
CA LYS A 328 9.29 -14.08 7.73
C LYS A 328 8.97 -12.61 7.93
N LEU A 329 7.68 -12.29 7.84
CA LEU A 329 7.15 -10.98 8.19
C LEU A 329 7.04 -10.88 9.71
N VAL A 330 7.87 -10.03 10.31
CA VAL A 330 7.80 -9.69 11.73
C VAL A 330 7.24 -8.30 11.85
N ARG A 331 6.10 -8.13 12.50
CA ARG A 331 5.57 -6.79 12.73
C ARG A 331 6.53 -6.00 13.63
N VAL A 332 6.91 -4.81 13.19
CA VAL A 332 7.89 -3.94 13.88
C VAL A 332 7.36 -2.55 14.16
N GLY A 333 6.16 -2.18 13.71
CA GLY A 333 5.57 -0.89 14.03
C GLY A 333 4.25 -0.61 13.31
N VAL A 334 3.87 0.66 13.31
CA VAL A 334 2.71 1.21 12.59
C VAL A 334 3.04 2.56 11.99
N VAL A 335 2.55 2.84 10.78
CA VAL A 335 2.68 4.18 10.18
C VAL A 335 1.89 5.18 11.01
N SER A 336 2.57 6.11 11.67
CA SER A 336 1.94 7.14 12.48
C SER A 336 1.75 8.46 11.73
N LYS A 337 2.64 8.75 10.76
CA LYS A 337 2.56 9.95 9.93
C LYS A 337 3.11 9.72 8.53
N LEU A 338 2.44 10.32 7.54
CA LEU A 338 2.95 10.48 6.18
C LEU A 338 3.15 11.97 5.89
N LEU A 339 4.34 12.31 5.44
CA LEU A 339 4.77 13.68 5.14
C LEU A 339 5.29 13.75 3.70
N ILE A 340 4.74 14.66 2.92
CA ILE A 340 5.23 15.01 1.59
C ILE A 340 5.84 16.40 1.69
N HIS A 341 7.00 16.62 1.07
CA HIS A 341 7.67 17.91 1.07
C HIS A 341 7.83 18.34 -0.39
N PRO A 342 6.77 18.87 -1.01
CA PRO A 342 6.74 19.11 -2.45
C PRO A 342 7.86 20.02 -2.93
N LEU A 343 8.10 21.10 -2.16
CA LEU A 343 9.19 22.03 -2.34
C LEU A 343 10.42 21.57 -1.55
N LYS A 344 11.57 21.45 -2.23
CA LYS A 344 12.85 21.20 -1.56
C LYS A 344 13.10 22.30 -0.51
N SER A 345 13.32 21.89 0.73
CA SER A 345 13.45 22.76 1.91
C SER A 345 12.17 23.47 2.35
N GLY A 346 11.07 23.35 1.61
CA GLY A 346 9.76 23.91 1.98
C GLY A 346 9.07 23.18 3.14
N LYS A 347 7.90 23.69 3.51
CA LYS A 347 7.01 23.12 4.53
C LYS A 347 6.46 21.76 4.08
N ALA A 348 6.34 20.84 5.03
CA ALA A 348 5.74 19.54 4.79
C ALA A 348 4.21 19.62 4.71
N VAL A 349 3.61 18.77 3.89
CA VAL A 349 2.18 18.49 3.83
C VAL A 349 1.95 17.14 4.51
N SER A 350 1.20 17.14 5.61
CA SER A 350 0.81 15.92 6.31
C SER A 350 -0.43 15.32 5.64
N VAL A 351 -0.38 14.04 5.29
CA VAL A 351 -1.48 13.34 4.61
C VAL A 351 -1.82 12.04 5.34
N ALA A 352 -3.08 11.60 5.22
CA ALA A 352 -3.52 10.32 5.78
C ALA A 352 -3.22 9.13 4.84
N VAL A 353 -3.02 9.41 3.55
CA VAL A 353 -2.78 8.42 2.50
C VAL A 353 -1.78 8.98 1.49
N ALA A 354 -0.84 8.17 1.02
CA ALA A 354 0.10 8.55 -0.03
C ALA A 354 0.44 7.35 -0.94
N GLU A 355 0.52 7.58 -2.24
CA GLU A 355 1.14 6.64 -3.17
C GLU A 355 2.66 6.64 -2.91
N CYS A 356 3.25 5.47 -2.71
CA CYS A 356 4.70 5.28 -2.66
C CYS A 356 5.19 4.85 -4.04
N ARG A 357 5.90 5.76 -4.72
CA ARG A 357 6.46 5.57 -6.07
C ARG A 357 7.99 5.49 -6.00
N ASP A 358 8.63 5.08 -7.09
CA ASP A 358 10.08 4.90 -7.16
C ASP A 358 10.87 6.16 -6.77
N LEU A 359 10.35 7.34 -7.11
CA LEU A 359 10.96 8.65 -6.81
C LEU A 359 10.47 9.30 -5.51
N GLY A 360 9.64 8.62 -4.70
CA GLY A 360 9.17 9.11 -3.41
C GLY A 360 7.65 9.07 -3.24
N LEU A 361 7.14 9.78 -2.24
CA LEU A 361 5.71 9.82 -1.93
C LEU A 361 4.94 10.81 -2.84
N LYS A 362 3.69 10.47 -3.17
CA LYS A 362 2.76 11.31 -3.92
C LYS A 362 1.38 11.31 -3.27
N HIS A 363 0.69 12.45 -3.26
CA HIS A 363 -0.71 12.59 -2.87
C HIS A 363 -1.41 13.55 -3.81
N GLY A 364 -2.36 13.05 -4.60
CA GLY A 364 -2.97 13.84 -5.67
C GLY A 364 -1.90 14.31 -6.65
N GLU A 365 -1.79 15.63 -6.84
CA GLU A 365 -0.78 16.27 -7.71
C GLU A 365 0.54 16.60 -6.97
N LEU A 366 0.59 16.41 -5.64
CA LEU A 366 1.80 16.69 -4.86
C LEU A 366 2.75 15.50 -4.93
N GLN A 367 3.98 15.76 -5.38
CA GLN A 367 5.07 14.79 -5.40
C GLN A 367 6.24 15.29 -4.56
N ASP A 368 6.84 14.38 -3.80
CA ASP A 368 7.89 14.71 -2.85
C ASP A 368 9.14 15.28 -3.54
N ARG A 369 9.53 16.52 -3.17
CA ARG A 369 10.68 17.26 -3.70
C ARG A 369 10.73 17.30 -5.24
N HIS A 370 9.59 17.52 -5.88
CA HIS A 370 9.51 17.78 -7.33
C HIS A 370 9.53 19.27 -7.66
N TRP A 371 9.63 20.14 -6.65
CA TRP A 371 9.80 21.57 -6.82
C TRP A 371 11.09 22.04 -6.15
N LEU A 372 11.80 22.96 -6.79
CA LEU A 372 13.09 23.47 -6.34
C LEU A 372 13.14 24.99 -6.51
N VAL A 373 13.73 25.69 -5.54
CA VAL A 373 14.13 27.08 -5.69
C VAL A 373 15.57 27.12 -6.17
N VAL A 374 15.84 27.92 -7.20
CA VAL A 374 17.18 28.17 -7.73
C VAL A 374 17.46 29.67 -7.81
N THR A 375 18.73 30.04 -7.85
CA THR A 375 19.17 31.37 -8.26
C THR A 375 18.99 31.56 -9.77
N ASP A 376 19.17 32.78 -10.26
CA ASP A 376 19.13 33.13 -11.68
C ASP A 376 20.17 32.37 -12.52
N ASP A 377 21.32 32.04 -11.94
CA ASP A 377 22.37 31.20 -12.54
C ASP A 377 22.13 29.68 -12.35
N GLY A 378 20.97 29.28 -11.81
CA GLY A 378 20.53 27.88 -11.75
C GLY A 378 21.02 27.08 -10.54
N HIS A 379 21.73 27.67 -9.58
CA HIS A 379 22.18 26.96 -8.37
C HIS A 379 21.03 26.72 -7.38
N MET A 380 20.98 25.52 -6.80
CA MET A 380 19.96 25.21 -5.79
C MET A 380 20.03 26.14 -4.58
N VAL A 381 18.85 26.58 -4.12
CA VAL A 381 18.66 27.26 -2.86
C VAL A 381 18.00 26.31 -1.88
N THR A 382 18.62 26.12 -0.72
CA THR A 382 18.10 25.24 0.33
C THR A 382 17.90 26.00 1.63
N GLY A 383 17.18 25.39 2.57
CA GLY A 383 16.98 25.96 3.91
C GLY A 383 18.27 26.11 4.73
N ARG A 384 19.41 25.62 4.22
CA ARG A 384 20.73 25.89 4.78
C ARG A 384 21.20 27.32 4.48
N GLN A 385 20.89 27.81 3.27
CA GLN A 385 21.20 29.17 2.84
C GLN A 385 20.06 30.13 3.20
N GLU A 386 18.82 29.71 2.96
CA GLU A 386 17.60 30.50 3.16
C GLU A 386 16.64 29.79 4.12
N PRO A 387 16.86 29.86 5.45
CA PRO A 387 16.07 29.14 6.45
C PRO A 387 14.56 29.41 6.38
N ARG A 388 14.16 30.62 5.97
CA ARG A 388 12.75 31.01 5.80
C ARG A 388 12.01 30.15 4.79
N LEU A 389 12.71 29.45 3.89
CA LEU A 389 12.09 28.48 2.97
C LEU A 389 11.23 27.43 3.69
N VAL A 390 11.58 27.02 4.91
CA VAL A 390 10.79 26.01 5.66
C VAL A 390 9.37 26.47 5.97
N LEU A 391 9.12 27.77 5.91
CA LEU A 391 7.81 28.39 6.14
C LEU A 391 6.98 28.50 4.86
N VAL A 392 7.59 28.32 3.69
CA VAL A 392 6.90 28.33 2.41
C VAL A 392 6.16 27.00 2.24
N SER A 393 4.84 27.07 2.17
CA SER A 393 3.99 25.94 1.84
C SER A 393 3.68 25.92 0.35
N LEU A 394 3.72 24.71 -0.23
CA LEU A 394 3.35 24.44 -1.61
C LEU A 394 2.24 23.40 -1.62
N THR A 395 1.08 23.77 -2.16
CA THR A 395 -0.08 22.88 -2.31
C THR A 395 -0.55 22.89 -3.75
N CYS A 396 -1.26 21.84 -4.17
CA CYS A 396 -1.78 21.72 -5.53
C CYS A 396 -3.29 21.47 -5.46
N GLN A 397 -4.07 22.27 -6.19
CA GLN A 397 -5.51 22.10 -6.29
C GLN A 397 -6.00 22.53 -7.67
N GLY A 398 -6.74 21.66 -8.35
CA GLY A 398 -7.36 21.96 -9.64
C GLY A 398 -6.35 22.30 -10.75
N GLY A 399 -5.20 21.62 -10.80
CA GLY A 399 -4.17 21.85 -11.82
C GLY A 399 -3.33 23.11 -11.58
N ARG A 400 -3.45 23.76 -10.42
CA ARG A 400 -2.68 24.94 -10.03
C ARG A 400 -1.87 24.66 -8.77
N VAL A 401 -0.65 25.19 -8.74
CA VAL A 401 0.20 25.22 -7.55
C VAL A 401 -0.05 26.53 -6.81
N ARG A 402 -0.24 26.45 -5.49
CA ARG A 402 -0.36 27.59 -4.58
C ARG A 402 0.89 27.66 -3.70
N LEU A 403 1.60 28.79 -3.75
CA LEU A 403 2.64 29.14 -2.79
C LEU A 403 2.05 30.08 -1.73
N SER A 404 2.33 29.76 -0.47
CA SER A 404 1.95 30.59 0.67
C SER A 404 3.12 30.70 1.65
N GLY A 405 3.38 31.91 2.14
CA GLY A 405 4.42 32.21 3.10
C GLY A 405 3.95 33.32 4.06
N PRO A 406 4.50 33.40 5.28
CA PRO A 406 4.17 34.45 6.24
C PRO A 406 4.27 35.85 5.62
N ASP A 407 3.26 36.68 5.91
CA ASP A 407 3.18 38.09 5.50
C ASP A 407 3.19 38.33 3.98
N MET A 408 2.82 37.32 3.18
CA MET A 408 2.69 37.42 1.72
C MET A 408 1.28 37.05 1.27
N GLU A 409 0.80 37.71 0.22
CA GLU A 409 -0.35 37.23 -0.54
C GLU A 409 0.00 35.92 -1.26
N ASP A 410 -0.94 34.99 -1.32
CA ASP A 410 -0.72 33.71 -1.96
C ASP A 410 -0.59 33.84 -3.47
N LEU A 411 0.42 33.16 -4.03
CA LEU A 411 0.57 33.05 -5.47
C LEU A 411 -0.06 31.76 -5.97
N GLN A 412 -0.77 31.83 -7.09
CA GLN A 412 -1.24 30.64 -7.82
C GLN A 412 -0.74 30.66 -9.26
N VAL A 413 -0.03 29.61 -9.66
CA VAL A 413 0.38 29.40 -11.07
C VAL A 413 -0.03 28.01 -11.56
N PRO A 414 -0.21 27.78 -12.87
CA PRO A 414 -0.50 26.44 -13.38
C PRO A 414 0.61 25.44 -13.07
N ILE A 415 0.26 24.17 -12.82
CA ILE A 415 1.25 23.09 -12.63
C ILE A 415 1.96 22.78 -13.95
N HIS A 416 1.18 22.69 -15.03
CA HIS A 416 1.68 22.45 -16.38
C HIS A 416 1.91 23.77 -17.10
N GLN A 417 3.16 24.06 -17.42
CA GLN A 417 3.59 25.27 -18.11
C GLN A 417 4.53 24.91 -19.27
N PRO A 418 4.06 24.18 -20.29
CA PRO A 418 4.93 23.57 -21.32
C PRO A 418 5.72 24.62 -22.14
N GLU A 419 5.20 25.83 -22.25
CA GLU A 419 5.82 26.95 -22.97
C GLU A 419 7.00 27.57 -22.20
N ASN A 420 7.10 27.35 -20.89
CA ASN A 420 8.20 27.90 -20.10
C ASN A 420 9.51 27.14 -20.39
N PRO A 421 10.68 27.77 -20.31
CA PRO A 421 11.94 27.10 -20.59
C PRO A 421 12.24 25.98 -19.58
N VAL A 422 12.81 24.87 -20.07
CA VAL A 422 13.54 23.93 -19.22
C VAL A 422 14.93 24.47 -19.01
N ILE A 423 15.31 24.72 -17.75
CA ILE A 423 16.64 25.21 -17.40
C ILE A 423 17.47 24.09 -16.77
N SER A 424 18.80 24.19 -16.94
CA SER A 424 19.75 23.34 -16.22
C SER A 424 19.94 23.90 -14.81
N CYS A 425 19.69 23.09 -13.80
CA CYS A 425 19.85 23.43 -12.40
C CYS A 425 21.02 22.65 -11.79
N ARG A 426 21.80 23.30 -10.93
CA ARG A 426 22.90 22.68 -10.20
C ARG A 426 22.43 22.27 -8.80
N VAL A 427 22.18 20.97 -8.60
CA VAL A 427 21.83 20.39 -7.29
C VAL A 427 23.05 19.65 -6.76
N PHE A 428 23.73 20.24 -5.77
CA PHE A 428 25.08 19.81 -5.35
C PHE A 428 26.08 19.87 -6.53
N GLU A 429 26.71 18.77 -6.91
CA GLU A 429 27.73 18.70 -7.97
C GLU A 429 27.18 18.09 -9.27
N THR A 430 25.86 17.99 -9.38
CA THR A 430 25.16 17.39 -10.53
C THR A 430 24.20 18.36 -11.16
N ASP A 431 24.12 18.28 -12.49
CA ASP A 431 23.15 19.01 -13.28
C ASP A 431 21.85 18.21 -13.39
N VAL A 432 20.72 18.88 -13.17
CA VAL A 432 19.37 18.32 -13.25
C VAL A 432 18.45 19.34 -13.91
N GLN A 433 17.51 18.87 -14.70
CA GLN A 433 16.58 19.76 -15.39
C GLN A 433 15.46 20.25 -14.47
N GLY A 434 14.90 21.41 -14.79
CA GLY A 434 13.69 21.92 -14.17
C GLY A 434 12.94 22.87 -15.09
N ARG A 435 11.62 22.70 -15.19
CA ARG A 435 10.72 23.60 -15.91
C ARG A 435 10.55 24.87 -15.11
N ASP A 436 10.90 26.01 -15.69
CA ASP A 436 10.70 27.30 -15.04
C ASP A 436 9.21 27.59 -14.80
N CYS A 437 8.88 28.20 -13.66
CA CYS A 437 7.49 28.50 -13.27
C CYS A 437 7.08 29.96 -13.49
N GLY A 438 7.84 30.69 -14.30
CA GLY A 438 7.51 32.04 -14.76
C GLY A 438 7.96 33.17 -13.85
N GLY A 439 7.88 34.39 -14.39
CA GLY A 439 8.32 35.61 -13.71
C GLY A 439 7.51 35.96 -12.45
N GLU A 440 6.26 35.52 -12.35
CA GLU A 440 5.44 35.75 -11.14
C GLU A 440 5.95 34.95 -9.95
N ALA A 441 6.24 33.65 -10.13
CA ALA A 441 6.85 32.81 -9.11
C ALA A 441 8.21 33.35 -8.69
N SER A 442 9.01 33.80 -9.66
CA SER A 442 10.30 34.43 -9.38
C SER A 442 10.16 35.70 -8.53
N ARG A 443 9.29 36.64 -8.91
CA ARG A 443 9.04 37.86 -8.13
C ARG A 443 8.51 37.58 -6.73
N TRP A 444 7.63 36.58 -6.59
CA TRP A 444 7.08 36.19 -5.29
C TRP A 444 8.19 35.67 -4.37
N LEU A 445 9.02 34.73 -4.84
CA LEU A 445 10.14 34.18 -4.07
C LEU A 445 11.21 35.21 -3.72
N SER A 446 11.61 36.04 -4.69
CA SER A 446 12.58 37.13 -4.48
C SER A 446 12.11 38.14 -3.44
N ARG A 447 10.80 38.50 -3.45
CA ARG A 447 10.23 39.36 -2.40
C ARG A 447 10.19 38.68 -1.04
N TYR A 448 9.79 37.40 -0.98
CA TYR A 448 9.61 36.70 0.28
C TYR A 448 10.92 36.37 1.01
N LEU A 449 11.92 35.88 0.28
CA LEU A 449 13.24 35.55 0.84
C LEU A 449 14.07 36.80 1.10
N GLY A 450 13.81 37.88 0.35
CA GLY A 450 14.53 39.15 0.48
C GLY A 450 15.95 39.07 -0.09
N GLY A 451 16.59 40.23 -0.20
CA GLY A 451 17.97 40.38 -0.68
C GLY A 451 18.11 40.89 -2.11
N GLU A 452 19.36 41.01 -2.57
CA GLU A 452 19.73 41.50 -3.91
C GLU A 452 19.65 40.41 -5.01
N ARG A 453 19.38 39.16 -4.61
CA ARG A 453 19.38 38.00 -5.52
C ARG A 453 18.00 37.74 -6.10
N THR A 454 17.98 37.25 -7.33
CA THR A 454 16.76 36.78 -7.99
C THR A 454 16.62 35.28 -7.79
N PHE A 455 15.47 34.84 -7.30
CA PHE A 455 15.14 33.42 -7.14
C PHE A 455 14.11 32.99 -8.19
N ARG A 456 14.18 31.73 -8.62
CA ARG A 456 13.24 31.11 -9.55
C ARG A 456 12.71 29.81 -8.95
N LEU A 457 11.46 29.49 -9.25
CA LEU A 457 10.86 28.20 -8.94
C LEU A 457 10.95 27.32 -10.18
N VAL A 458 11.41 26.09 -10.01
CA VAL A 458 11.40 25.08 -11.07
C VAL A 458 10.66 23.82 -10.65
N HIS A 459 10.05 23.15 -11.62
CA HIS A 459 9.31 21.90 -11.46
C HIS A 459 9.98 20.76 -12.23
N PHE A 460 10.13 19.60 -11.59
CA PHE A 460 10.64 18.38 -12.22
C PHE A 460 9.51 17.65 -12.94
N GLU A 461 9.65 17.45 -14.25
CA GLU A 461 8.66 16.74 -15.08
C GLU A 461 9.07 15.28 -15.33
N PRO A 462 8.12 14.35 -15.53
CA PRO A 462 8.42 12.91 -15.68
C PRO A 462 9.39 12.56 -16.82
N GLU A 463 9.46 13.38 -17.87
CA GLU A 463 10.33 13.18 -19.03
C GLU A 463 11.79 13.59 -18.75
N MET A 464 12.03 14.30 -17.65
CA MET A 464 13.37 14.78 -17.28
C MET A 464 14.22 13.65 -16.70
N ARG A 465 15.53 13.71 -16.99
CA ARG A 465 16.48 12.75 -16.43
C ARG A 465 16.57 12.91 -14.91
N THR A 466 16.38 11.81 -14.19
CA THR A 466 16.59 11.73 -12.75
C THR A 466 18.06 11.85 -12.37
N ARG A 467 18.34 12.32 -11.16
CA ARG A 467 19.68 12.36 -10.58
C ARG A 467 19.98 11.04 -9.89
N CYS A 468 21.20 10.54 -10.07
CA CYS A 468 21.66 9.31 -9.42
C CYS A 468 22.55 9.63 -8.20
N SER A 469 22.27 9.01 -7.05
CA SER A 469 23.01 9.25 -5.78
C SER A 469 24.53 9.10 -5.89
N THR A 470 25.00 8.17 -6.74
CA THR A 470 26.42 7.88 -6.94
C THR A 470 27.16 8.91 -7.79
N GLU A 471 26.46 9.80 -8.50
CA GLU A 471 27.09 10.82 -9.34
C GLU A 471 27.88 11.84 -8.51
N ASN A 472 27.43 12.12 -7.28
CA ASN A 472 28.11 13.03 -6.34
C ASN A 472 28.89 12.30 -5.24
N GLU A 473 28.46 11.10 -4.84
CA GLU A 473 29.05 10.37 -3.71
C GLU A 473 29.23 8.90 -4.12
N PRO A 474 30.39 8.50 -4.69
CA PRO A 474 30.62 7.17 -5.25
C PRO A 474 30.44 6.01 -4.27
N PHE A 475 30.56 6.28 -2.96
CA PHE A 475 30.38 5.29 -1.89
C PHE A 475 28.91 5.09 -1.50
N PHE A 476 27.99 5.92 -2.00
CA PHE A 476 26.57 5.75 -1.72
C PHE A 476 26.00 4.65 -2.61
N PRO A 477 25.00 3.87 -2.15
CA PRO A 477 24.38 2.90 -3.02
C PRO A 477 23.50 3.63 -4.05
N ARG A 478 23.46 3.07 -5.27
CA ARG A 478 22.78 3.66 -6.42
C ARG A 478 21.27 3.79 -6.19
N CYS A 479 20.74 5.00 -6.32
CA CYS A 479 19.31 5.27 -6.39
C CYS A 479 19.03 6.54 -7.19
N ASP A 480 17.89 6.55 -7.90
CA ASP A 480 17.43 7.68 -8.69
C ASP A 480 16.46 8.54 -7.90
N VAL A 481 16.60 9.86 -8.02
CA VAL A 481 15.77 10.87 -7.34
C VAL A 481 15.56 12.09 -8.23
N ALA A 482 14.50 12.86 -7.98
CA ALA A 482 14.34 14.22 -8.50
C ALA A 482 15.24 15.20 -7.72
N TYR A 483 14.65 16.10 -6.93
CA TYR A 483 15.41 17.01 -6.05
C TYR A 483 15.66 16.56 -4.59
N PRO A 484 15.28 15.35 -4.09
CA PRO A 484 15.79 14.83 -2.81
C PRO A 484 17.32 14.82 -2.70
N ASP A 485 17.84 14.83 -1.47
CA ASP A 485 19.30 14.87 -1.22
C ASP A 485 20.02 13.56 -1.58
N VAL A 486 19.40 12.40 -1.32
CA VAL A 486 20.00 11.09 -1.61
C VAL A 486 18.95 10.08 -2.04
N GLY A 487 18.09 9.64 -1.14
CA GLY A 487 17.10 8.58 -1.38
C GLY A 487 15.66 9.11 -1.53
N PRO A 488 14.77 8.32 -2.18
CA PRO A 488 13.39 8.72 -2.47
C PRO A 488 12.49 8.75 -1.23
N VAL A 489 12.76 7.92 -0.23
CA VAL A 489 11.96 7.83 1.00
C VAL A 489 12.86 7.88 2.22
N MET A 490 12.59 8.79 3.15
CA MET A 490 13.18 8.77 4.49
C MET A 490 12.16 8.28 5.51
N LEU A 491 12.56 7.28 6.31
CA LEU A 491 11.82 6.76 7.43
C LEU A 491 12.45 7.20 8.75
N LEU A 492 11.64 7.50 9.76
CA LEU A 492 12.08 7.80 11.13
C LEU A 492 11.08 7.23 12.14
N SER A 493 11.53 6.67 13.26
CA SER A 493 10.59 6.27 14.32
C SER A 493 10.25 7.40 15.29
N GLU A 494 9.03 7.37 15.83
CA GLU A 494 8.61 8.27 16.92
C GLU A 494 9.46 8.05 18.17
N ALA A 495 9.84 6.80 18.45
CA ALA A 495 10.66 6.47 19.60
C ALA A 495 12.08 7.05 19.51
N SER A 496 12.70 7.03 18.32
CA SER A 496 13.97 7.75 18.07
C SER A 496 13.82 9.26 18.30
N LEU A 497 12.70 9.85 17.86
CA LEU A 497 12.40 11.28 18.05
C LEU A 497 12.20 11.63 19.52
N GLN A 498 11.52 10.77 20.28
CA GLN A 498 11.31 10.94 21.71
C GLN A 498 12.62 10.80 22.48
N ASP A 499 13.47 9.82 22.16
CA ASP A 499 14.80 9.68 22.76
C ASP A 499 15.65 10.93 22.57
N LEU A 500 15.70 11.46 21.34
CA LEU A 500 16.43 12.71 21.08
C LEU A 500 15.81 13.90 21.82
N SER A 501 14.48 14.02 21.80
CA SER A 501 13.79 15.12 22.48
C SER A 501 13.99 15.11 23.99
N GLY A 502 14.08 13.92 24.61
CA GLY A 502 14.39 13.78 26.03
C GLY A 502 15.82 14.20 26.42
N ARG A 503 16.71 14.39 25.45
CA ARG A 503 18.09 14.85 25.64
C ARG A 503 18.27 16.35 25.36
N LEU A 504 17.19 17.06 25.02
CA LEU A 504 17.20 18.47 24.65
C LEU A 504 16.42 19.31 25.67
N GLU A 505 16.83 20.56 25.88
CA GLU A 505 16.06 21.52 26.69
C GLU A 505 14.68 21.81 26.06
N LYS A 506 14.64 21.88 24.73
CA LYS A 506 13.42 22.03 23.94
C LYS A 506 13.30 20.85 22.98
N GLY A 507 12.25 20.05 23.16
CA GLY A 507 11.94 18.93 22.28
C GLY A 507 11.77 19.34 20.82
N VAL A 508 11.91 18.36 19.94
CA VAL A 508 11.86 18.56 18.47
C VAL A 508 10.81 17.67 17.84
N THR A 509 10.26 18.11 16.71
CA THR A 509 9.27 17.33 15.95
C THR A 509 9.89 16.62 14.75
N ALA A 510 9.16 15.68 14.16
CA ALA A 510 9.61 14.93 12.99
C ALA A 510 9.92 15.84 11.79
N GLU A 511 9.14 16.92 11.60
CA GLU A 511 9.28 17.89 10.51
C GLU A 511 10.70 18.46 10.42
N ARG A 512 11.36 18.64 11.57
CA ARG A 512 12.75 19.12 11.66
C ARG A 512 13.74 18.19 10.96
N PHE A 513 13.47 16.88 10.93
CA PHE A 513 14.30 15.88 10.26
C PHE A 513 13.80 15.48 8.88
N ARG A 514 12.61 15.98 8.52
CA ARG A 514 11.98 15.86 7.20
C ARG A 514 11.78 14.42 6.69
N PRO A 515 11.33 13.45 7.53
CA PRO A 515 10.93 12.13 7.04
C PRO A 515 9.79 12.25 6.04
N ASN A 516 9.62 11.19 5.27
CA ASN A 516 8.41 10.89 4.53
C ASN A 516 7.46 10.02 5.33
N ILE A 517 8.00 9.04 6.05
CA ILE A 517 7.24 8.07 6.83
C ILE A 517 7.73 8.15 8.28
N VAL A 518 6.79 8.35 9.21
CA VAL A 518 7.05 8.24 10.64
C VAL A 518 6.40 6.97 11.16
N ILE A 519 7.17 6.16 11.89
CA ILE A 519 6.72 4.87 12.43
C ILE A 519 6.60 4.96 13.94
N GLY A 520 5.41 4.68 14.46
CA GLY A 520 5.15 4.49 15.88
C GLY A 520 5.35 3.03 16.30
N ASP A 521 5.21 2.78 17.60
CA ASP A 521 5.06 1.43 18.16
C ASP A 521 6.28 0.52 17.96
N CYS A 522 7.46 1.10 18.20
CA CYS A 522 8.76 0.44 18.14
C CYS A 522 9.71 1.04 19.17
N GLU A 523 10.81 0.34 19.43
CA GLU A 523 11.88 0.84 20.32
C GLU A 523 12.69 1.96 19.65
N PRO A 524 13.32 2.87 20.42
CA PRO A 524 14.21 3.88 19.86
C PRO A 524 15.27 3.26 18.96
N PHE A 525 15.43 3.82 17.77
CA PHE A 525 16.40 3.41 16.75
C PHE A 525 16.18 2.00 16.18
N ALA A 526 15.03 1.35 16.42
CA ALA A 526 14.72 0.06 15.84
C ALA A 526 14.83 0.05 14.31
N GLU A 527 14.51 1.20 13.67
CA GLU A 527 14.60 1.39 12.23
C GLU A 527 16.00 1.15 11.64
N ASP A 528 17.05 1.32 12.44
CA ASP A 528 18.44 1.09 12.01
C ASP A 528 18.68 -0.38 11.58
N SER A 529 17.87 -1.31 12.12
CA SER A 529 18.00 -2.75 11.91
C SER A 529 17.06 -3.33 10.85
N TRP A 530 16.22 -2.49 10.25
CA TRP A 530 15.19 -2.92 9.29
C TRP A 530 15.75 -2.87 7.87
N GLU A 531 16.37 -3.95 7.42
CA GLU A 531 16.96 -3.98 6.07
C GLU A 531 15.91 -3.91 4.97
N GLU A 532 14.82 -4.67 5.10
CA GLU A 532 13.68 -4.60 4.20
C GLU A 532 12.40 -4.60 5.04
N ILE A 533 11.46 -3.75 4.66
CA ILE A 533 10.15 -3.65 5.30
C ILE A 533 9.02 -3.69 4.28
N GLN A 534 7.89 -4.21 4.72
CA GLN A 534 6.63 -4.22 4.01
C GLN A 534 5.58 -3.41 4.79
N ILE A 535 4.87 -2.53 4.09
CA ILE A 535 3.77 -1.72 4.61
C ILE A 535 2.61 -1.86 3.63
N GLY A 536 1.56 -2.58 3.99
CA GLY A 536 0.54 -3.00 3.03
C GLY A 536 1.18 -3.78 1.87
N SER A 537 1.03 -3.28 0.64
CA SER A 537 1.68 -3.82 -0.57
C SER A 537 3.06 -3.23 -0.85
N VAL A 538 3.44 -2.12 -0.21
CA VAL A 538 4.68 -1.41 -0.47
C VAL A 538 5.84 -2.16 0.16
N ARG A 539 6.93 -2.36 -0.59
CA ARG A 539 8.19 -2.87 -0.06
C ARG A 539 9.28 -1.83 -0.16
N LEU A 540 9.95 -1.57 0.95
CA LEU A 540 11.03 -0.62 1.06
C LEU A 540 12.31 -1.35 1.48
N GLN A 541 13.38 -1.16 0.71
CA GLN A 541 14.71 -1.64 1.06
C GLN A 541 15.51 -0.47 1.62
N ARG A 542 16.04 -0.65 2.83
CA ARG A 542 16.97 0.28 3.45
C ARG A 542 18.20 0.43 2.59
N LEU A 543 18.49 1.67 2.23
CA LEU A 543 19.63 2.07 1.44
C LEU A 543 20.83 2.32 2.34
N MET A 544 20.66 3.24 3.29
CA MET A 544 21.68 3.68 4.22
C MET A 544 21.07 4.54 5.34
N SER A 545 21.84 4.78 6.40
CA SER A 545 21.43 5.73 7.45
C SER A 545 21.42 7.15 6.91
N CYS A 546 20.52 8.00 7.42
CA CYS A 546 20.50 9.40 7.03
C CYS A 546 21.47 10.21 7.92
N GLY A 547 22.59 10.63 7.33
CA GLY A 547 23.53 11.55 7.97
C GLY A 547 22.92 12.94 8.15
N ARG A 548 22.93 13.47 9.37
CA ARG A 548 22.30 14.75 9.69
C ARG A 548 23.27 15.92 9.56
N CYS A 549 22.76 17.01 9.00
CA CYS A 549 23.50 18.23 8.73
C CYS A 549 22.90 19.43 9.47
N VAL A 550 23.50 20.61 9.27
CA VAL A 550 23.07 21.87 9.87
C VAL A 550 21.60 22.21 9.61
N PHE A 551 20.98 21.67 8.55
CA PHE A 551 19.58 21.97 8.27
C PHE A 551 18.63 21.54 9.40
N THR A 552 19.01 20.53 10.19
CA THR A 552 18.23 20.12 11.38
C THR A 552 18.14 21.21 12.46
N THR A 553 19.03 22.21 12.44
CA THR A 553 19.00 23.31 13.41
C THR A 553 18.02 24.42 13.03
N VAL A 554 17.46 24.38 11.82
CA VAL A 554 16.38 25.28 11.39
C VAL A 554 15.07 24.82 12.01
N ASP A 555 14.40 25.71 12.71
CA ASP A 555 13.09 25.45 13.29
C ASP A 555 12.00 25.51 12.19
N PRO A 556 11.23 24.42 11.98
CA PRO A 556 10.27 24.35 10.88
C PRO A 556 9.06 25.29 11.03
N GLU A 557 8.78 25.78 12.24
CA GLU A 557 7.64 26.69 12.49
C GLU A 557 8.04 28.17 12.47
N THR A 558 9.31 28.47 12.73
CA THR A 558 9.79 29.87 12.83
C THR A 558 10.81 30.25 11.76
N GLY A 559 11.43 29.27 11.07
CA GLY A 559 12.51 29.52 10.12
C GLY A 559 13.81 30.01 10.78
N VAL A 560 13.91 29.98 12.11
CA VAL A 560 15.08 30.46 12.85
C VAL A 560 16.10 29.33 13.01
N ILE A 561 17.37 29.64 12.77
CA ILE A 561 18.49 28.73 13.05
C ILE A 561 18.80 28.75 14.55
N SER A 562 18.74 27.59 15.20
CA SER A 562 19.13 27.45 16.60
C SER A 562 20.66 27.49 16.79
N ARG A 563 21.11 27.55 18.05
CA ARG A 563 22.54 27.41 18.41
C ARG A 563 23.03 25.95 18.30
N LYS A 564 23.09 25.41 17.08
CA LYS A 564 23.59 24.07 16.73
C LYS A 564 22.75 22.87 17.19
N GLU A 565 21.65 23.07 17.92
CA GLU A 565 20.76 21.97 18.35
C GLU A 565 19.66 21.68 17.32
N PRO A 566 19.26 20.41 17.09
CA PRO A 566 19.61 19.20 17.84
C PRO A 566 20.88 18.49 17.32
N LEU A 567 21.61 19.11 16.38
CA LEU A 567 22.74 18.47 15.70
C LEU A 567 23.91 18.19 16.64
N GLN A 568 24.20 19.10 17.57
CA GLN A 568 25.25 18.93 18.58
C GLN A 568 24.91 17.77 19.52
N THR A 569 23.68 17.70 20.02
CA THR A 569 23.22 16.55 20.82
C THR A 569 23.33 15.25 20.03
N LEU A 570 22.86 15.20 18.78
CA LEU A 570 23.02 13.99 17.94
C LEU A 570 24.49 13.58 17.77
N LYS A 571 25.43 14.53 17.62
CA LYS A 571 26.87 14.24 17.53
C LYS A 571 27.46 13.61 18.79
N SER A 572 26.83 13.77 19.96
CA SER A 572 27.37 13.21 21.20
C SER A 572 27.15 11.70 21.30
N TYR A 573 26.12 11.14 20.66
CA TYR A 573 25.72 9.74 20.88
C TYR A 573 25.30 8.96 19.64
N ARG A 574 25.17 9.60 18.46
CA ARG A 574 24.70 8.98 17.22
C ARG A 574 25.71 9.03 16.08
N LEU A 575 27.01 9.07 16.37
CA LEU A 575 28.03 8.96 15.32
C LEU A 575 28.10 7.55 14.73
N CYS A 576 28.48 7.47 13.45
CA CYS A 576 28.68 6.19 12.77
C CYS A 576 29.83 5.39 13.37
N LYS A 577 29.86 4.07 13.08
CA LYS A 577 30.99 3.22 13.46
C LYS A 577 32.26 3.64 12.72
N PRO A 578 33.46 3.42 13.27
CA PRO A 578 34.72 3.75 12.61
C PRO A 578 34.83 3.20 11.18
N SER A 579 34.29 2.01 10.92
CA SER A 579 34.26 1.36 9.60
C SER A 579 33.45 2.14 8.55
N GLU A 580 32.49 2.96 8.96
CA GLU A 580 31.58 3.69 8.08
C GLU A 580 31.94 5.18 7.98
N LYS A 581 33.01 5.62 8.63
CA LYS A 581 33.45 7.03 8.63
C LYS A 581 33.76 7.57 7.23
N HIS A 582 34.18 6.70 6.31
CA HIS A 582 34.42 7.10 4.92
C HIS A 582 33.12 7.49 4.18
N ILE A 583 31.96 7.01 4.64
CA ILE A 583 30.63 7.34 4.09
C ILE A 583 30.06 8.56 4.81
N TYR A 584 29.95 8.51 6.14
CA TYR A 584 29.20 9.51 6.91
C TYR A 584 30.07 10.65 7.47
N LYS A 585 31.41 10.53 7.36
CA LYS A 585 32.37 11.51 7.87
C LYS A 585 32.14 11.73 9.37
N SER A 586 31.75 12.95 9.76
CA SER A 586 31.41 13.32 11.15
C SER A 586 29.92 13.59 11.36
N SER A 587 29.08 13.18 10.41
CA SER A 587 27.63 13.35 10.49
C SER A 587 27.03 12.33 11.45
N PRO A 588 26.19 12.74 12.42
CA PRO A 588 25.45 11.78 13.23
C PRO A 588 24.30 11.17 12.41
N LEU A 589 23.92 9.95 12.76
CA LEU A 589 22.94 9.12 12.07
C LEU A 589 21.61 9.15 12.81
N PHE A 590 20.56 9.53 12.13
CA PHE A 590 19.22 9.55 12.69
C PHE A 590 18.27 9.25 11.53
N GLY A 591 17.29 8.36 11.64
CA GLY A 591 16.45 7.95 10.51
C GLY A 591 17.18 7.24 9.35
N GLN A 592 16.41 6.59 8.49
CA GLN A 592 16.90 5.66 7.48
C GLN A 592 16.36 6.00 6.09
N LEU A 593 17.25 6.04 5.10
CA LEU A 593 16.89 6.23 3.69
C LEU A 593 16.54 4.88 3.07
N HIS A 594 15.48 4.86 2.26
CA HIS A 594 14.96 3.67 1.62
C HIS A 594 14.79 3.87 0.12
N THR A 595 14.96 2.78 -0.62
CA THR A 595 14.52 2.64 -2.01
C THR A 595 13.22 1.86 -2.05
N VAL A 596 12.40 2.11 -3.06
CA VAL A 596 11.14 1.40 -3.25
C VAL A 596 11.41 0.15 -4.08
N LYS A 597 11.16 -1.03 -3.49
CA LYS A 597 11.23 -2.33 -4.19
C LYS A 597 9.90 -2.73 -4.81
N ARG A 598 8.81 -2.29 -4.18
CA ARG A 598 7.46 -2.47 -4.69
C ARG A 598 6.66 -1.23 -4.33
N THR A 599 6.07 -0.60 -5.34
CA THR A 599 5.19 0.56 -5.20
C THR A 599 3.83 0.16 -4.64
N GLY A 600 3.01 1.15 -4.28
CA GLY A 600 1.68 0.92 -3.74
C GLY A 600 1.17 2.13 -2.98
N VAL A 601 0.16 1.93 -2.15
CA VAL A 601 -0.46 3.00 -1.35
C VAL A 601 -0.20 2.72 0.12
N LEU A 602 0.23 3.77 0.83
CA LEU A 602 0.45 3.78 2.27
C LEU A 602 -0.69 4.56 2.93
N HIS A 603 -1.21 4.04 4.03
CA HIS A 603 -2.12 4.74 4.94
C HIS A 603 -1.48 4.94 6.29
N VAL A 604 -1.82 6.06 6.94
CA VAL A 604 -1.61 6.18 8.39
C VAL A 604 -2.44 5.11 9.07
N GLY A 605 -1.80 4.35 9.96
CA GLY A 605 -2.38 3.18 10.62
C GLY A 605 -1.94 1.84 10.02
N ASP A 606 -1.27 1.83 8.85
CA ASP A 606 -0.76 0.58 8.27
C ASP A 606 0.29 -0.07 9.17
N ALA A 607 0.17 -1.38 9.38
CA ALA A 607 1.19 -2.15 10.07
C ALA A 607 2.47 -2.23 9.23
N VAL A 608 3.62 -2.08 9.91
CA VAL A 608 4.95 -2.22 9.29
C VAL A 608 5.54 -3.57 9.68
N TYR A 609 5.95 -4.34 8.69
CA TYR A 609 6.58 -5.65 8.86
C TYR A 609 8.01 -5.60 8.38
N LYS A 610 8.97 -5.99 9.23
CA LYS A 610 10.33 -6.31 8.79
C LYS A 610 10.32 -7.66 8.09
N ILE A 611 10.98 -7.72 6.94
CA ILE A 611 11.23 -8.97 6.20
C ILE A 611 12.55 -9.56 6.72
N SER A 612 12.53 -10.83 7.14
CA SER A 612 13.66 -11.54 7.76
C SER A 612 13.92 -12.94 7.22
#